data_AF-A0A538R1D4-F1
#
_entry.id   AF-A0A538R1D4-F1
#
_cell.length_a   1.000
_cell.length_b   1.000
_cell.length_c   1.000
_cell.angle_alpha   90.00
_cell.angle_beta   90.00
_cell.angle_gamma   90.00
#
_symmetry.space_group_name_H-M   'P 1'
#
loop_
_entity.id
_entity.type
_entity.pdbx_description
1 polymer ?
#
loop_
_entity_poly.entity_id
_entity_poly.type
_entity_poly.pdbx_seq_one_letter_code
_entity_poly.pdbx_strand_id
1 'polypeptide(L)'
;MGNVAVRAGKLQDARRWFDKDLAVAQSLAAADPSNTGWQRDLSESYDSLGEIAVRAGKLEDARRWYDKDLAVRKTLATADPSNARWQRDLCYTLVKTAFVVRDPTVVTRYLDEARAIFGHLQRNGFFRGDEEFARLGTVIDRLSASGMPKPMFGALPEWWDQSVAAAATRAGLLNVASPLGPLVLRWAK
;
A
#
# COMPACT_ATOMS: atom_id res chain seq x y z
N MET A 1 11.37 11.44 -8.77
CA MET A 1 10.60 11.80 -9.98
C MET A 1 9.35 10.92 -10.16
N GLY A 2 9.42 9.61 -9.91
CA GLY A 2 8.27 8.70 -10.00
C GLY A 2 7.02 9.17 -9.24
N ASN A 3 7.14 9.45 -7.94
CA ASN A 3 6.02 9.96 -7.12
C ASN A 3 5.40 11.27 -7.67
N VAL A 4 6.21 12.17 -8.23
CA VAL A 4 5.70 13.43 -8.82
C VAL A 4 4.90 13.15 -10.11
N ALA A 5 5.36 12.20 -10.94
CA ALA A 5 4.64 11.78 -12.13
C ALA A 5 3.33 11.05 -11.80
N VAL A 6 3.30 10.23 -10.74
CA VAL A 6 2.07 9.62 -10.20
C VAL A 6 1.05 10.69 -9.83
N ARG A 7 1.49 11.73 -9.12
CA ARG A 7 0.65 12.88 -8.71
C ARG A 7 0.13 13.68 -9.89
N ALA A 8 0.91 13.77 -10.96
CA ALA A 8 0.53 14.46 -12.19
C ALA A 8 -0.33 13.61 -13.15
N GLY A 9 -0.73 12.39 -12.75
CA GLY A 9 -1.46 11.46 -13.62
C GLY A 9 -0.64 10.89 -14.79
N LYS A 10 0.68 11.15 -14.81
CA LYS A 10 1.60 10.69 -15.86
C LYS A 10 2.09 9.27 -15.55
N LEU A 11 1.17 8.31 -15.55
CA LEU A 11 1.45 6.94 -15.10
C LEU A 11 2.55 6.24 -15.92
N GLN A 12 2.65 6.51 -17.23
CA GLN A 12 3.72 5.94 -18.05
C GLN A 12 5.11 6.52 -17.71
N ASP A 13 5.19 7.82 -17.42
CA ASP A 13 6.45 8.44 -17.00
C ASP A 13 6.86 7.96 -15.61
N ALA A 14 5.89 7.87 -14.68
CA ALA A 14 6.11 7.29 -13.36
C ALA A 14 6.66 5.87 -13.48
N ARG A 15 6.02 5.04 -14.32
CA ARG A 15 6.43 3.66 -14.58
C ARG A 15 7.89 3.57 -15.05
N ARG A 16 8.28 4.41 -16.02
CA ARG A 16 9.66 4.44 -16.53
C ARG A 16 10.70 4.78 -15.45
N TRP A 17 10.36 5.68 -14.51
CA TRP A 17 11.25 5.99 -13.40
C TRP A 17 11.38 4.82 -12.44
N PHE A 18 10.27 4.21 -12.03
CA PHE A 18 10.32 3.08 -11.11
C PHE A 18 10.90 1.81 -11.71
N ASP A 19 10.77 1.58 -13.03
CA ASP A 19 11.47 0.46 -13.69
C ASP A 19 13.00 0.64 -13.62
N LYS A 20 13.51 1.89 -13.71
CA LYS A 20 14.95 2.18 -13.54
C LYS A 20 15.39 1.99 -12.08
N ASP A 21 14.61 2.51 -11.14
CA ASP A 21 14.88 2.36 -9.71
C ASP A 21 14.88 0.86 -9.32
N LEU A 22 13.94 0.09 -9.87
CA LEU A 22 13.87 -1.35 -9.68
C LEU A 22 15.13 -2.05 -10.18
N ALA A 23 15.63 -1.72 -11.37
CA ALA A 23 16.84 -2.35 -11.91
C ALA A 23 18.07 -2.13 -11.01
N VAL A 24 18.20 -0.92 -10.44
CA VAL A 24 19.27 -0.60 -9.48
C VAL A 24 19.07 -1.37 -8.17
N ALA A 25 17.86 -1.34 -7.61
CA ALA A 25 17.55 -2.03 -6.36
C ALA A 25 17.75 -3.55 -6.47
N GLN A 26 17.40 -4.16 -7.60
CA GLN A 26 17.66 -5.57 -7.88
C GLN A 26 19.15 -5.88 -7.90
N SER A 27 19.95 -5.04 -8.57
CA SER A 27 21.41 -5.22 -8.62
C SER A 27 22.04 -5.12 -7.23
N LEU A 28 21.61 -4.16 -6.41
CA LEU A 28 22.12 -3.98 -5.05
C LEU A 28 21.72 -5.14 -4.14
N ALA A 29 20.43 -5.49 -4.12
CA ALA A 29 19.90 -6.60 -3.32
C ALA A 29 20.51 -7.96 -3.69
N ALA A 30 20.88 -8.16 -4.96
CA ALA A 30 21.59 -9.37 -5.39
C ALA A 30 23.08 -9.36 -4.98
N ALA A 31 23.72 -8.18 -4.95
CA ALA A 31 25.11 -8.04 -4.56
C ALA A 31 25.34 -8.32 -3.06
N ASP A 32 24.37 -7.93 -2.20
CA ASP A 32 24.36 -8.31 -0.79
C ASP A 32 22.95 -8.68 -0.32
N PRO A 33 22.61 -9.98 -0.36
CA PRO A 33 21.31 -10.47 0.10
C PRO A 33 21.06 -10.26 1.61
N SER A 34 22.11 -10.07 2.40
CA SER A 34 22.01 -9.86 3.85
C SER A 34 21.70 -8.41 4.23
N ASN A 35 21.91 -7.47 3.29
CA ASN A 35 21.63 -6.06 3.49
C ASN A 35 20.13 -5.79 3.50
N THR A 36 19.55 -5.73 4.70
CA THR A 36 18.12 -5.51 4.91
C THR A 36 17.63 -4.15 4.42
N GLY A 37 18.52 -3.15 4.32
CA GLY A 37 18.22 -1.86 3.70
C GLY A 37 17.98 -1.99 2.20
N TRP A 38 18.87 -2.67 1.48
CA TRP A 38 18.71 -2.89 0.04
C TRP A 38 17.55 -3.82 -0.31
N GLN A 39 17.30 -4.84 0.52
CA GLN A 39 16.09 -5.65 0.39
C GLN A 39 14.83 -4.80 0.56
N ARG A 40 14.82 -3.89 1.53
CA ARG A 40 13.70 -2.96 1.72
C ARG A 40 13.50 -2.06 0.51
N ASP A 41 14.56 -1.44 -0.03
CA ASP A 41 14.48 -0.56 -1.21
C ASP A 41 13.95 -1.31 -2.45
N LEU A 42 14.34 -2.58 -2.60
CA LEU A 42 13.78 -3.48 -3.62
C LEU A 42 12.28 -3.69 -3.43
N SER A 43 11.83 -3.92 -2.20
CA SER A 43 10.40 -4.08 -1.89
C SER A 43 9.60 -2.80 -2.15
N GLU A 44 10.14 -1.62 -1.79
CA GLU A 44 9.52 -0.32 -2.06
C GLU A 44 9.39 -0.04 -3.58
N SER A 45 10.34 -0.51 -4.37
CA SER A 45 10.27 -0.44 -5.84
C SER A 45 9.14 -1.31 -6.40
N TYR A 46 8.98 -2.54 -5.90
CA TYR A 46 7.86 -3.40 -6.28
C TYR A 46 6.51 -2.82 -5.86
N ASP A 47 6.39 -2.29 -4.64
CA ASP A 47 5.18 -1.65 -4.13
C ASP A 47 4.72 -0.50 -5.04
N SER A 48 5.66 0.38 -5.42
CA SER A 48 5.40 1.52 -6.31
C SER A 48 4.90 1.10 -7.69
N LEU A 49 5.49 0.03 -8.27
CA LEU A 49 5.04 -0.53 -9.54
C LEU A 49 3.66 -1.19 -9.44
N GLY A 50 3.37 -1.82 -8.31
CA GLY A 50 2.04 -2.32 -7.96
C GLY A 50 1.01 -1.21 -7.93
N GLU A 51 1.30 -0.09 -7.25
CA GLU A 51 0.41 1.06 -7.16
C GLU A 51 0.12 1.67 -8.54
N ILE A 52 1.13 1.80 -9.40
CA ILE A 52 0.94 2.27 -10.77
C ILE A 52 0.05 1.32 -11.56
N ALA A 53 0.25 0.01 -11.42
CA ALA A 53 -0.57 -0.99 -12.10
C ALA A 53 -2.04 -0.93 -11.63
N VAL A 54 -2.30 -0.74 -10.32
CA VAL A 54 -3.66 -0.52 -9.81
C VAL A 54 -4.26 0.75 -10.41
N ARG A 55 -3.54 1.88 -10.41
CA ARG A 55 -4.00 3.14 -11.01
C ARG A 55 -4.28 3.03 -12.51
N ALA A 56 -3.58 2.13 -13.20
CA ALA A 56 -3.80 1.82 -14.61
C ALA A 56 -4.91 0.77 -14.86
N GLY A 57 -5.58 0.27 -13.81
CA GLY A 57 -6.61 -0.77 -13.91
C GLY A 57 -6.07 -2.18 -14.17
N LYS A 58 -4.76 -2.38 -14.09
CA LYS A 58 -4.07 -3.65 -14.40
C LYS A 58 -3.86 -4.49 -13.14
N LEU A 59 -4.96 -5.04 -12.61
CA LEU A 59 -4.94 -5.73 -11.31
C LEU A 59 -4.07 -6.99 -11.29
N GLU A 60 -3.97 -7.73 -12.40
CA GLU A 60 -3.08 -8.91 -12.48
C GLU A 60 -1.61 -8.51 -12.44
N ASP A 61 -1.23 -7.43 -13.12
CA ASP A 61 0.12 -6.88 -13.04
C ASP A 61 0.42 -6.36 -11.63
N ALA A 62 -0.54 -5.67 -11.01
CA ALA A 62 -0.41 -5.19 -9.64
C ALA A 62 -0.17 -6.34 -8.66
N ARG A 63 -0.94 -7.42 -8.80
CA ARG A 63 -0.76 -8.65 -8.00
C ARG A 63 0.64 -9.21 -8.14
N ARG A 64 1.18 -9.33 -9.36
CA ARG A 64 2.55 -9.83 -9.57
C ARG A 64 3.60 -8.96 -8.86
N TRP A 65 3.41 -7.65 -8.81
CA TRP A 65 4.31 -6.75 -8.09
C TRP A 65 4.16 -6.87 -6.58
N TYR A 66 2.92 -6.89 -6.07
CA TYR A 66 2.67 -7.06 -4.65
C TYR A 66 3.08 -8.44 -4.12
N ASP A 67 2.99 -9.51 -4.91
CA ASP A 67 3.49 -10.83 -4.52
C ASP A 67 5.02 -10.82 -4.32
N LYS A 68 5.76 -10.08 -5.17
CA LYS A 68 7.23 -9.91 -5.02
C LYS A 68 7.59 -9.06 -3.79
N ASP A 69 6.87 -7.95 -3.61
CA ASP A 69 7.00 -7.09 -2.44
C ASP A 69 6.72 -7.85 -1.13
N LEU A 70 5.61 -8.61 -1.11
CA LEU A 70 5.19 -9.43 0.02
C LEU A 70 6.25 -10.47 0.39
N ALA A 71 6.86 -11.13 -0.60
CA ALA A 71 7.92 -12.09 -0.35
C ALA A 71 9.10 -11.46 0.40
N VAL A 72 9.57 -10.28 -0.04
CA VAL A 72 10.69 -9.57 0.60
C VAL A 72 10.30 -9.08 1.99
N ARG A 73 9.13 -8.46 2.15
CA ARG A 73 8.67 -7.94 3.45
C ARG A 73 8.41 -9.05 4.47
N LYS A 74 7.96 -10.24 4.04
CA LYS A 74 7.87 -11.43 4.89
C LYS A 74 9.24 -11.89 5.38
N THR A 75 10.24 -11.93 4.51
CA THR A 75 11.61 -12.29 4.91
C THR A 75 12.16 -11.31 5.95
N LEU A 76 12.01 -10.00 5.71
CA LEU A 76 12.46 -8.97 6.65
C LEU A 76 11.75 -9.10 8.00
N ALA A 77 10.42 -9.12 8.01
CA ALA A 77 9.63 -9.23 9.24
C ALA A 77 9.90 -10.52 10.03
N THR A 78 10.26 -11.62 9.34
CA THR A 78 10.65 -12.88 9.99
C THR A 78 12.06 -12.80 10.58
N ALA A 79 12.98 -12.09 9.92
CA ALA A 79 14.36 -11.94 10.38
C ALA A 79 14.48 -11.10 11.66
N ASP A 80 13.60 -10.10 11.83
CA ASP A 80 13.47 -9.35 13.10
C ASP A 80 11.99 -9.12 13.43
N PRO A 81 11.37 -10.04 14.19
CA PRO A 81 9.98 -9.91 14.61
C PRO A 81 9.72 -8.71 15.53
N SER A 82 10.77 -8.18 16.20
CA SER A 82 10.67 -7.04 17.10
C SER A 82 10.69 -5.69 16.37
N ASN A 83 11.09 -5.70 15.10
CA ASN A 83 11.14 -4.51 14.27
C ASN A 83 9.73 -4.07 13.85
N ALA A 84 9.17 -3.13 14.63
CA ALA A 84 7.85 -2.56 14.38
C ALA A 84 7.67 -2.02 12.95
N ARG A 85 8.72 -1.45 12.35
CA ARG A 85 8.66 -0.91 10.99
C ARG A 85 8.46 -2.02 9.96
N TRP A 86 9.17 -3.14 10.09
CA TRP A 86 9.04 -4.27 9.16
C TRP A 86 7.69 -4.97 9.30
N GLN A 87 7.21 -5.15 10.53
CA GLN A 87 5.87 -5.68 10.79
C GLN A 87 4.78 -4.77 10.20
N ARG A 88 4.91 -3.45 10.37
CA ARG A 88 3.97 -2.47 9.83
C ARG A 88 3.95 -2.51 8.29
N ASP A 89 5.13 -2.52 7.67
CA ASP A 89 5.24 -2.55 6.21
C ASP A 89 4.64 -3.85 5.65
N LEU A 90 4.90 -5.01 6.28
CA LEU A 90 4.27 -6.29 5.93
C LEU A 90 2.72 -6.23 6.05
N CYS A 91 2.20 -5.61 7.12
CA CYS A 91 0.77 -5.45 7.32
C CYS A 91 0.12 -4.65 6.15
N TYR A 92 0.74 -3.56 5.71
CA TYR A 92 0.26 -2.81 4.55
C TYR A 92 0.28 -3.65 3.28
N THR A 93 1.35 -4.41 3.01
CA THR A 93 1.46 -5.24 1.81
C THR A 93 0.40 -6.32 1.76
N LEU A 94 0.11 -6.96 2.90
CA LEU A 94 -0.95 -7.96 2.99
C LEU A 94 -2.32 -7.37 2.61
N VAL A 95 -2.64 -6.18 3.11
CA VAL A 95 -3.90 -5.49 2.77
C VAL A 95 -3.91 -5.04 1.30
N LYS A 96 -2.79 -4.51 0.77
CA LYS A 96 -2.67 -4.14 -0.65
C LYS A 96 -2.83 -5.34 -1.58
N THR A 97 -2.23 -6.47 -1.22
CA THR A 97 -2.35 -7.73 -1.98
C THR A 97 -3.77 -8.26 -1.93
N ALA A 98 -4.42 -8.25 -0.76
CA ALA A 98 -5.81 -8.64 -0.60
C ALA A 98 -6.76 -7.81 -1.50
N PHE A 99 -6.46 -6.53 -1.73
CA PHE A 99 -7.28 -5.66 -2.59
C PHE A 99 -7.23 -6.04 -4.08
N VAL A 100 -6.13 -6.63 -4.56
CA VAL A 100 -5.93 -6.97 -5.97
C VAL A 100 -6.18 -8.45 -6.29
N VAL A 101 -6.44 -9.27 -5.27
CA VAL A 101 -6.72 -10.70 -5.41
C VAL A 101 -8.23 -10.95 -5.49
N ARG A 102 -8.63 -11.82 -6.43
CA ARG A 102 -10.04 -12.20 -6.64
C ARG A 102 -10.49 -13.41 -5.83
N ASP A 103 -9.56 -14.26 -5.40
CA ASP A 103 -9.86 -15.49 -4.67
C ASP A 103 -10.21 -15.14 -3.21
N PRO A 104 -11.45 -15.35 -2.75
CA PRO A 104 -11.88 -14.96 -1.42
C PRO A 104 -11.15 -15.73 -0.31
N THR A 105 -10.75 -16.99 -0.55
CA THR A 105 -9.99 -17.76 0.44
C THR A 105 -8.60 -17.17 0.65
N VAL A 106 -7.96 -16.71 -0.44
CA VAL A 106 -6.66 -16.03 -0.36
C VAL A 106 -6.78 -14.66 0.28
N VAL A 107 -7.85 -13.91 -0.04
CA VAL A 107 -8.14 -12.61 0.60
C VAL A 107 -8.29 -12.77 2.12
N THR A 108 -9.13 -13.70 2.58
CA THR A 108 -9.32 -13.97 4.01
C THR A 108 -8.00 -14.28 4.70
N ARG A 109 -7.18 -15.17 4.12
CA ARG A 109 -5.86 -15.50 4.68
C ARG A 109 -4.97 -14.28 4.86
N TYR A 110 -4.89 -13.38 3.86
CA TYR A 110 -4.06 -12.19 3.97
C TYR A 110 -4.60 -11.20 5.01
N LEU A 111 -5.91 -11.04 5.10
CA LEU A 111 -6.53 -10.16 6.09
C LEU A 111 -6.38 -10.69 7.52
N ASP A 112 -6.47 -12.00 7.72
CA ASP A 112 -6.23 -12.64 9.02
C ASP A 112 -4.76 -12.46 9.46
N GLU A 113 -3.82 -12.67 8.54
CA GLU A 113 -2.39 -12.42 8.79
C GLU A 113 -2.13 -10.93 9.12
N ALA A 114 -2.72 -10.01 8.35
CA ALA A 114 -2.63 -8.58 8.60
C ALA A 114 -3.22 -8.21 9.97
N ARG A 115 -4.36 -8.81 10.35
CA ARG A 115 -5.03 -8.55 11.64
C ARG A 115 -4.20 -9.01 12.83
N ALA A 116 -3.54 -10.16 12.70
CA ALA A 116 -2.66 -10.70 13.73
C ALA A 116 -1.46 -9.76 13.99
N ILE A 117 -0.81 -9.31 12.92
CA ILE A 117 0.32 -8.37 12.98
C ILE A 117 -0.14 -7.02 13.56
N PHE A 118 -1.25 -6.47 13.04
CA PHE A 118 -1.81 -5.22 13.53
C PHE A 118 -2.09 -5.26 15.04
N GLY A 119 -2.75 -6.34 15.50
CA GLY A 119 -3.05 -6.54 16.92
C GLY A 119 -1.80 -6.68 17.79
N HIS A 120 -0.76 -7.36 17.29
CA HIS A 120 0.53 -7.45 17.99
C HIS A 120 1.17 -6.08 18.15
N LEU A 121 1.25 -5.30 17.07
CA LEU A 121 1.80 -3.95 17.08
C LEU A 121 1.04 -3.02 18.03
N GLN A 122 -0.29 -3.16 18.10
CA GLN A 122 -1.15 -2.33 18.94
C GLN A 122 -0.94 -2.64 20.42
N ARG A 123 -0.94 -3.93 20.80
CA ARG A 123 -0.75 -4.37 22.20
C ARG A 123 0.60 -3.96 22.76
N ASN A 124 1.65 -3.99 21.93
CA ASN A 124 2.99 -3.61 22.32
C ASN A 124 3.26 -2.10 22.25
N GLY A 125 2.27 -1.30 21.85
CA GLY A 125 2.37 0.16 21.81
C GLY A 125 3.30 0.70 20.73
N PHE A 126 3.68 -0.13 19.75
CA PHE A 126 4.67 0.21 18.72
C PHE A 126 4.25 1.32 17.74
N PHE A 127 3.01 1.79 17.81
CA PHE A 127 2.50 2.89 16.99
C PHE A 127 1.53 3.82 17.73
N ARG A 128 1.63 3.95 19.06
CA ARG A 128 0.82 4.96 19.78
C ARG A 128 1.06 6.35 19.17
N GLY A 129 0.02 6.92 18.56
CA GLY A 129 0.07 8.23 17.86
C GLY A 129 0.13 8.16 16.33
N ASP A 130 0.23 6.98 15.72
CA ASP A 130 0.09 6.79 14.27
C ASP A 130 -1.39 6.58 13.92
N GLU A 131 -2.12 7.68 13.76
CA GLU A 131 -3.55 7.66 13.41
C GLU A 131 -3.81 6.95 12.07
N GLU A 132 -2.86 7.02 11.14
CA GLU A 132 -3.01 6.45 9.81
C GLU A 132 -2.87 4.94 9.81
N PHE A 133 -1.90 4.42 10.56
CA PHE A 133 -1.84 2.99 10.80
C PHE A 133 -3.04 2.53 11.62
N ALA A 134 -3.51 3.31 12.61
CA ALA A 134 -4.70 2.95 13.39
C ALA A 134 -5.96 2.76 12.51
N ARG A 135 -6.13 3.57 11.45
CA ARG A 135 -7.22 3.41 10.46
C ARG A 135 -7.12 2.09 9.69
N LEU A 136 -5.93 1.53 9.52
CA LEU A 136 -5.74 0.25 8.83
C LEU A 136 -6.48 -0.89 9.55
N GLY A 137 -6.56 -0.87 10.88
CA GLY A 137 -7.33 -1.86 11.65
C GLY A 137 -8.81 -1.88 11.24
N THR A 138 -9.44 -0.69 11.13
CA THR A 138 -10.83 -0.56 10.67
C THR A 138 -11.01 -1.05 9.24
N VAL A 139 -10.01 -0.85 8.38
CA VAL A 139 -10.03 -1.32 6.99
C VAL A 139 -9.97 -2.83 6.94
N ILE A 140 -9.07 -3.45 7.70
CA ILE A 140 -8.95 -4.90 7.80
C ILE A 140 -10.29 -5.50 8.26
N ASP A 141 -10.85 -4.98 9.35
CA ASP A 141 -12.13 -5.48 9.89
C ASP A 141 -13.28 -5.33 8.87
N ARG A 142 -13.33 -4.21 8.15
CA ARG A 142 -14.35 -3.97 7.10
C ARG A 142 -14.19 -4.93 5.92
N LEU A 143 -12.96 -5.11 5.43
CA LEU A 143 -12.67 -6.01 4.32
C LEU A 143 -13.02 -7.45 4.69
N SER A 144 -12.66 -7.90 5.90
CA SER A 144 -12.99 -9.24 6.40
C SER A 144 -14.50 -9.46 6.53
N ALA A 145 -15.25 -8.47 7.02
CA ALA A 145 -16.71 -8.58 7.16
C ALA A 145 -17.47 -8.56 5.82
N SER A 146 -16.90 -7.91 4.80
CA SER A 146 -17.56 -7.73 3.50
C SER A 146 -17.51 -8.97 2.58
N GLY A 147 -16.71 -9.99 2.91
CA GLY A 147 -16.55 -11.21 2.11
C GLY A 147 -15.81 -11.02 0.77
N MET A 148 -15.73 -9.79 0.26
CA MET A 148 -14.82 -9.25 -0.75
C MET A 148 -15.01 -7.72 -0.76
N PRO A 149 -14.00 -6.92 -1.10
CA PRO A 149 -14.30 -5.61 -1.63
C PRO A 149 -15.15 -5.84 -2.90
N LYS A 150 -16.41 -5.37 -2.92
CA LYS A 150 -17.01 -4.95 -4.20
C LYS A 150 -15.91 -4.18 -4.90
N PRO A 151 -15.59 -4.49 -6.16
CA PRO A 151 -14.50 -3.79 -6.81
C PRO A 151 -14.86 -2.31 -6.70
N MET A 152 -14.06 -1.57 -5.94
CA MET A 152 -14.14 -0.12 -5.91
C MET A 152 -13.58 0.33 -7.26
N PHE A 153 -14.29 -0.01 -8.34
CA PHE A 153 -14.05 0.47 -9.68
C PHE A 153 -14.35 1.97 -9.64
N GLY A 154 -13.35 2.75 -9.24
CA GLY A 154 -13.40 4.21 -9.29
C GLY A 154 -12.72 4.96 -8.15
N ALA A 155 -12.52 4.36 -6.96
CA ALA A 155 -11.90 5.08 -5.84
C ALA A 155 -11.01 4.14 -5.02
N LEU A 156 -9.72 4.45 -4.96
CA LEU A 156 -8.80 3.83 -4.02
C LEU A 156 -9.20 4.23 -2.58
N PRO A 157 -8.99 3.39 -1.56
CA PRO A 157 -9.22 3.78 -0.17
C PRO A 157 -8.44 5.05 0.19
N GLU A 158 -8.96 5.93 1.05
CA GLU A 158 -8.31 7.22 1.39
C GLU A 158 -6.86 7.07 1.92
N TRP A 159 -6.54 5.95 2.59
CA TRP A 159 -5.19 5.63 3.06
C TRP A 159 -4.24 5.18 1.94
N TRP A 160 -4.76 4.77 0.79
CA TRP A 160 -4.00 4.44 -0.42
C TRP A 160 -3.49 5.71 -1.14
N ASP A 161 -4.12 6.87 -0.90
CA ASP A 161 -3.71 8.16 -1.45
C ASP A 161 -2.71 8.92 -0.55
N GLN A 162 -2.32 8.37 0.60
CA GLN A 162 -1.43 9.05 1.55
C GLN A 162 0.06 9.00 1.23
N SER A 163 0.48 8.23 0.22
CA SER A 163 1.77 8.47 -0.43
C SER A 163 1.80 9.83 -1.17
N VAL A 164 0.65 10.53 -1.30
CA VAL A 164 0.48 11.80 -2.01
C VAL A 164 -0.16 12.92 -1.16
N ALA A 165 -1.05 12.60 -0.21
CA ALA A 165 -1.86 13.59 0.54
C ALA A 165 -1.03 14.58 1.39
N ALA A 166 0.11 14.16 1.94
CA ALA A 166 0.98 15.03 2.73
C ALA A 166 1.58 16.21 1.93
N ALA A 167 1.59 16.13 0.61
CA ALA A 167 2.19 17.13 -0.27
C ALA A 167 1.17 18.11 -0.90
N ALA A 168 -0.13 17.94 -0.64
CA ALA A 168 -1.14 18.97 -0.94
C ALA A 168 -1.35 19.90 0.27
N THR A 169 -1.31 19.34 1.48
CA THR A 169 -1.43 20.11 2.73
C THR A 169 -0.20 20.99 3.01
N ARG A 170 1.01 20.56 2.64
CA ARG A 170 2.24 21.40 2.71
C ARG A 170 2.34 22.47 1.61
N ALA A 171 1.49 22.43 0.58
CA ALA A 171 1.52 23.37 -0.55
C ALA A 171 0.48 24.50 -0.44
N GLY A 172 -0.29 24.57 0.65
CA GLY A 172 -1.23 25.67 0.90
C GLY A 172 -2.46 25.70 -0.03
N LEU A 173 -2.88 24.56 -0.59
CA LEU A 173 -3.96 24.48 -1.59
C LEU A 173 -5.35 24.15 -1.01
N LEU A 174 -5.56 24.27 0.30
CA LEU A 174 -6.90 24.29 0.91
C LEU A 174 -7.01 25.46 1.88
N ASN A 175 -7.95 26.36 1.60
CA ASN A 175 -8.46 27.35 2.55
C ASN A 175 -9.74 26.79 3.17
N VAL A 176 -9.88 26.88 4.49
CA VAL A 176 -11.05 26.37 5.22
C VAL A 176 -12.14 27.45 5.25
N ALA A 177 -13.25 27.20 4.57
CA ALA A 177 -14.61 27.66 4.91
C ALA A 177 -15.61 26.93 3.96
N SER A 178 -16.28 25.83 4.36
CA SER A 178 -17.55 25.73 5.12
C SER A 178 -18.78 26.17 4.29
N PRO A 179 -20.04 25.73 4.53
CA PRO A 179 -20.64 24.46 4.98
C PRO A 179 -21.62 23.88 3.89
N LEU A 180 -22.29 22.74 4.14
CA LEU A 180 -23.39 22.10 3.35
C LEU A 180 -23.02 20.86 2.50
N GLY A 181 -23.22 19.67 3.09
CA GLY A 181 -23.80 18.49 2.45
C GLY A 181 -22.89 17.52 1.67
N PRO A 182 -23.08 16.19 1.78
CA PRO A 182 -22.33 15.22 1.00
C PRO A 182 -22.78 15.22 -0.48
N LEU A 183 -21.81 15.26 -1.39
CA LEU A 183 -22.01 15.12 -2.84
C LEU A 183 -22.58 13.72 -3.17
N VAL A 184 -23.86 13.68 -3.51
CA VAL A 184 -24.49 12.52 -4.16
C VAL A 184 -24.31 12.67 -5.67
N LEU A 185 -23.48 11.82 -6.28
CA LEU A 185 -23.42 11.70 -7.74
C LEU A 185 -24.45 10.69 -8.22
N ARG A 186 -25.49 11.17 -8.93
CA ARG A 186 -26.42 10.36 -9.73
C ARG A 186 -25.88 10.18 -11.15
N TRP A 187 -26.10 9.01 -11.73
CA TRP A 187 -25.79 8.73 -13.14
C TRP A 187 -27.02 8.93 -14.03
N ALA A 188 -26.79 9.47 -15.25
CA ALA A 188 -27.77 9.53 -16.31
C ALA A 188 -27.97 8.13 -16.96
N LYS A 189 -29.18 7.91 -17.48
CA LYS A 189 -29.77 6.63 -17.90
C LYS A 189 -28.91 5.78 -18.85
#